data_AF-E4X3Y3-F1
#
_entry.id   AF-E4X3Y3-F1
#
_cell.length_a   1.000
_cell.length_b   1.000
_cell.length_c   1.000
_cell.angle_alpha   90.00
_cell.angle_beta   90.00
_cell.angle_gamma   90.00
#
_symmetry.space_group_name_H-M   'P 1'
#
loop_
_entity.id
_entity.type
_entity.pdbx_description
1 polymer ?
#
loop_
_entity_poly.entity_id
_entity_poly.type
_entity_poly.pdbx_seq_one_letter_code
_entity_poly.pdbx_strand_id
1 'polypeptide(L)'
;MKWAFGRRFLRFGISSIRFAAVPVLSKIQFEDAKREIYYSSCGIQGYRPYMEDYTTVKLDFCDSPGYHFFAVLDGHVDYRVAEYCSKNLPQFLETKLGALIKSDASAEKISSAIEHAYLEFDQKIRASGLRSGKYLFLCFADSE
;
A
#
# COMPACT_ATOMS: atom_id res chain seq x y z
N MET A 1 34.67 43.24 18.11
CA MET A 1 33.47 43.29 18.97
C MET A 1 32.35 43.98 18.21
N LYS A 2 31.25 43.26 17.88
CA LYS A 2 29.87 43.76 17.73
C LYS A 2 28.95 42.61 17.25
N TRP A 3 28.12 42.15 18.20
CA TRP A 3 26.77 41.54 18.11
C TRP A 3 26.55 40.25 17.30
N ALA A 4 26.44 39.14 18.05
CA ALA A 4 25.76 37.92 17.62
C ALA A 4 24.24 38.06 17.85
N PHE A 5 23.45 37.95 16.78
CA PHE A 5 22.00 37.81 16.88
C PHE A 5 21.66 36.37 17.26
N GLY A 6 21.46 36.14 18.56
CA GLY A 6 20.86 34.90 19.07
C GLY A 6 19.40 34.82 18.66
N ARG A 7 19.06 33.91 17.74
CA ARG A 7 17.66 33.53 17.50
C ARG A 7 17.21 32.61 18.64
N ARG A 8 16.55 33.20 19.62
CA ARG A 8 15.80 32.49 20.66
C ARG A 8 14.63 31.78 19.97
N PHE A 9 14.75 30.48 19.70
CA PHE A 9 13.61 29.67 19.31
C PHE A 9 12.81 29.34 20.57
N LEU A 10 11.67 30.02 20.74
CA LEU A 10 10.63 29.59 21.65
C LEU A 10 10.05 28.28 21.07
N ARG A 11 10.38 27.15 21.71
CA ARG A 11 9.81 25.85 21.36
C ARG A 11 8.51 25.70 22.14
N PHE A 12 7.41 26.19 21.58
CA PHE A 12 6.06 25.85 22.05
C PHE A 12 5.58 24.62 21.28
N GLY A 13 5.32 23.55 22.04
CA GLY A 13 4.91 22.25 21.54
C GLY A 13 3.49 22.27 20.99
N ILE A 14 3.37 22.01 19.70
CA ILE A 14 2.35 21.19 19.07
C ILE A 14 3.11 20.52 17.91
N SER A 15 2.96 19.21 17.72
CA SER A 15 3.50 18.50 16.55
C SER A 15 2.82 19.05 15.29
N SER A 16 3.31 20.17 14.75
CA SER A 16 2.76 20.75 13.53
C SER A 16 3.14 19.85 12.36
N ILE A 17 2.12 19.31 11.69
CA ILE A 17 2.28 18.66 10.39
C ILE A 17 2.98 19.68 9.48
N ARG A 18 4.19 19.35 9.03
CA ARG A 18 4.97 20.22 8.15
C ARG A 18 4.61 19.93 6.71
N PHE A 19 4.00 20.91 6.05
CA PHE A 19 3.81 20.88 4.61
C PHE A 19 4.98 21.55 3.90
N ALA A 20 5.30 21.09 2.71
CA ALA A 20 6.21 21.80 1.82
C ALA A 20 5.59 23.13 1.36
N ALA A 21 6.41 24.14 1.06
CA ALA A 21 5.91 25.41 0.53
C ALA A 21 5.41 25.28 -0.93
N VAL A 22 5.96 24.30 -1.66
CA VAL A 22 5.65 23.99 -3.06
C VAL A 22 5.40 22.48 -3.14
N PRO A 23 4.37 22.02 -3.89
CA PRO A 23 4.09 20.60 -3.98
C PRO A 23 5.12 19.88 -4.86
N VAL A 24 5.42 18.64 -4.51
CA VAL A 24 6.15 17.71 -5.36
C VAL A 24 5.17 17.16 -6.39
N LEU A 25 5.32 17.59 -7.65
CA LEU A 25 4.44 17.22 -8.78
C LEU A 25 4.99 16.08 -9.65
N SER A 26 6.18 15.55 -9.31
CA SER A 26 6.72 14.38 -10.00
C SER A 26 5.76 13.21 -9.87
N LYS A 27 5.40 12.62 -11.01
CA LYS A 27 4.52 11.47 -11.06
C LYS A 27 5.33 10.19 -10.93
N ILE A 28 4.85 9.27 -10.11
CA ILE A 28 5.27 7.87 -10.14
C ILE A 28 4.18 7.14 -10.91
N GLN A 29 4.52 6.57 -12.07
CA GLN A 29 3.54 5.96 -12.97
C GLN A 29 3.95 4.53 -13.28
N PHE A 30 2.95 3.66 -13.36
CA PHE A 30 3.11 2.29 -13.83
C PHE A 30 1.94 1.97 -14.74
N GLU A 31 2.22 1.32 -15.85
CA GLU A 31 1.24 0.77 -16.77
C GLU A 31 1.71 -0.62 -17.19
N ASP A 32 0.75 -1.51 -17.39
CA ASP A 32 1.00 -2.83 -17.94
C ASP A 32 -0.29 -3.36 -18.56
N ALA A 33 -0.15 -4.41 -19.35
CA ALA A 33 -1.25 -5.07 -20.02
C ALA A 33 -1.01 -6.57 -20.05
N LYS A 34 -2.05 -7.35 -19.78
CA LYS A 34 -2.02 -8.80 -19.93
C LYS A 34 -3.38 -9.32 -20.33
N ARG A 35 -3.40 -10.10 -21.42
CA ARG A 35 -4.63 -10.54 -22.11
C ARG A 35 -5.53 -9.34 -22.42
N GLU A 36 -6.75 -9.32 -21.87
CA GLU A 36 -7.76 -8.29 -22.11
C GLU A 36 -7.76 -7.19 -21.04
N ILE A 37 -6.90 -7.30 -20.02
CA ILE A 37 -6.78 -6.31 -18.95
C ILE A 37 -5.62 -5.36 -19.23
N TYR A 38 -5.93 -4.07 -19.19
CA TYR A 38 -4.99 -2.97 -19.28
C TYR A 38 -5.14 -2.13 -18.00
N TYR A 39 -4.03 -1.78 -17.35
CA TYR A 39 -4.09 -0.87 -16.21
C TYR A 39 -3.05 0.23 -16.30
N SER A 40 -3.36 1.33 -15.63
CA SER A 40 -2.42 2.42 -15.37
C SER A 40 -2.64 2.93 -13.95
N SER A 41 -1.55 3.28 -13.29
CA SER A 41 -1.55 3.91 -11.97
C SER A 41 -0.65 5.13 -11.98
N CYS A 42 -1.02 6.13 -11.17
CA CYS A 42 -0.27 7.37 -11.02
C CYS A 42 -0.36 7.84 -9.56
N GLY A 43 0.79 7.99 -8.92
CA GLY A 43 0.93 8.58 -7.59
C GLY A 43 1.66 9.92 -7.64
N ILE A 44 1.25 10.86 -6.80
CA ILE A 44 1.87 12.18 -6.64
C ILE A 44 1.94 12.52 -5.15
N GLN A 45 3.12 12.91 -4.67
CA GLN A 45 3.35 13.24 -3.25
C GLN A 45 2.62 14.53 -2.81
N GLY A 46 2.57 15.54 -3.68
CA GLY A 46 1.94 16.82 -3.37
C GLY A 46 2.68 17.57 -2.25
N TYR A 47 1.93 18.12 -1.30
CA TYR A 47 2.47 18.99 -0.24
C TYR A 47 3.04 18.23 0.97
N ARG A 48 2.84 16.91 1.04
CA ARG A 48 3.34 16.10 2.16
C ARG A 48 4.87 16.09 2.17
N PRO A 49 5.51 15.99 3.33
CA PRO A 49 6.97 15.96 3.42
C PRO A 49 7.56 14.69 2.79
N TYR A 50 6.78 13.59 2.79
CA TYR A 50 7.15 12.30 2.21
C TYR A 50 5.94 11.68 1.51
N MET A 51 6.19 10.85 0.50
CA MET A 51 5.18 9.99 -0.12
C MET A 51 5.04 8.72 0.73
N GLU A 52 3.85 8.51 1.29
CA GLU A 52 3.55 7.33 2.13
C GLU A 52 2.68 6.31 1.40
N ASP A 53 2.12 6.68 0.23
CA ASP A 53 1.28 5.81 -0.57
C ASP A 53 2.10 4.87 -1.45
N TYR A 54 1.63 3.63 -1.57
CA TYR A 54 2.15 2.64 -2.50
C TYR A 54 1.02 2.03 -3.33
N THR A 55 1.32 1.74 -4.59
CA THR A 55 0.44 0.95 -5.46
C THR A 55 1.12 -0.38 -5.76
N THR A 56 0.36 -1.46 -5.73
CA THR A 56 0.84 -2.78 -6.15
C THR A 56 -0.22 -3.44 -7.01
N VAL A 57 0.23 -4.03 -8.11
CA VAL A 57 -0.62 -4.67 -9.11
C VAL A 57 -0.01 -6.00 -9.49
N LYS A 58 -0.82 -7.05 -9.54
CA LYS A 58 -0.43 -8.35 -10.03
C LYS A 58 -1.50 -8.91 -10.97
N LEU A 59 -1.13 -8.99 -12.24
CA LEU A 59 -1.95 -9.65 -13.26
C LEU A 59 -1.73 -11.16 -13.22
N ASP A 60 -2.77 -11.96 -13.45
CA ASP A 60 -2.78 -13.43 -13.26
C ASP A 60 -2.41 -13.83 -11.83
N PHE A 61 -3.12 -13.24 -10.88
CA PHE A 61 -3.02 -13.57 -9.48
C PHE A 61 -3.28 -15.06 -9.25
N CYS A 62 -2.45 -15.70 -8.43
CA CYS A 62 -2.47 -17.17 -8.20
C CYS A 62 -2.23 -18.02 -9.47
N ASP A 63 -1.56 -17.47 -10.49
CA ASP A 63 -1.41 -18.08 -11.81
C ASP A 63 -2.77 -18.38 -12.49
N SER A 64 -3.84 -17.70 -12.07
CA SER A 64 -5.19 -17.88 -12.63
C SER A 64 -5.49 -16.78 -13.65
N PRO A 65 -5.78 -17.14 -14.92
CA PRO A 65 -5.98 -16.16 -15.99
C PRO A 65 -7.06 -15.11 -15.79
N GLY A 66 -8.10 -15.41 -14.99
CA GLY A 66 -9.21 -14.49 -14.73
C GLY A 66 -9.01 -13.61 -13.51
N TYR A 67 -8.04 -13.93 -12.64
CA TYR A 67 -7.89 -13.26 -11.35
C TYR A 67 -6.78 -12.22 -11.42
N HIS A 68 -7.10 -10.99 -11.02
CA HIS A 68 -6.13 -9.90 -10.95
C HIS A 68 -6.19 -9.23 -9.57
N PHE A 69 -5.04 -8.77 -9.09
CA PHE A 69 -4.90 -8.12 -7.80
C PHE A 69 -4.45 -6.67 -7.98
N PHE A 70 -5.23 -5.72 -7.46
CA PHE A 70 -4.90 -4.29 -7.48
C PHE A 70 -5.07 -3.70 -6.09
N ALA A 71 -4.02 -3.06 -5.56
CA ALA A 71 -4.10 -2.42 -4.25
C ALA A 71 -3.43 -1.05 -4.23
N VAL A 72 -4.10 -0.11 -3.54
CA VAL A 72 -3.54 1.18 -3.13
C VAL A 72 -3.44 1.18 -1.61
N LEU A 73 -2.25 1.49 -1.11
CA LEU A 73 -1.86 1.40 0.28
C LEU A 73 -1.52 2.81 0.76
N ASP A 74 -2.42 3.43 1.53
CA ASP A 74 -2.20 4.74 2.15
C ASP A 74 -1.49 4.54 3.49
N GLY A 75 -0.22 4.95 3.55
CA GLY A 75 0.61 4.87 4.74
C GLY A 75 0.34 6.04 5.69
N HIS A 76 0.22 5.75 6.99
CA HIS A 76 0.02 6.78 8.00
C HIS A 76 1.07 6.69 9.10
N VAL A 77 1.64 7.83 9.51
CA VAL A 77 2.78 7.98 10.44
C VAL A 77 4.15 7.74 9.78
N ASP A 78 4.28 6.67 9.01
CA ASP A 78 5.42 6.44 8.11
C ASP A 78 5.04 5.56 6.89
N TYR A 79 5.94 5.48 5.92
CA TYR A 79 5.76 4.74 4.67
C TYR A 79 6.08 3.23 4.78
N ARG A 80 6.71 2.79 5.87
CA ARG A 80 7.40 1.48 5.93
C ARG A 80 6.44 0.31 5.84
N VAL A 81 5.28 0.43 6.48
CA VAL A 81 4.32 -0.69 6.49
C VAL A 81 3.58 -0.71 5.16
N ALA A 82 3.22 0.43 4.57
CA ALA A 82 2.67 0.50 3.21
C ALA A 82 3.65 -0.13 2.19
N GLU A 83 4.93 0.24 2.26
CA GLU A 83 5.99 -0.37 1.46
C GLU A 83 6.07 -1.89 1.66
N TYR A 84 6.10 -2.35 2.92
CA TYR A 84 6.15 -3.78 3.25
C TYR A 84 4.94 -4.55 2.69
N CYS A 85 3.73 -3.98 2.80
CA CYS A 85 2.53 -4.58 2.20
C CYS A 85 2.65 -4.65 0.68
N SER A 86 3.08 -3.58 0.02
CA SER A 86 3.13 -3.52 -1.45
C SER A 86 3.97 -4.67 -2.04
N LYS A 87 5.02 -5.07 -1.32
CA LYS A 87 5.96 -6.13 -1.72
C LYS A 87 5.52 -7.54 -1.30
N ASN A 88 4.96 -7.68 -0.10
CA ASN A 88 4.78 -9.01 0.53
C ASN A 88 3.32 -9.49 0.57
N LEU A 89 2.35 -8.58 0.57
CA LEU A 89 0.93 -8.93 0.68
C LEU A 89 0.43 -9.75 -0.53
N PRO A 90 0.74 -9.40 -1.80
CA PRO A 90 0.24 -10.17 -2.94
C PRO A 90 0.71 -11.63 -2.87
N GLN A 91 2.01 -11.84 -2.67
CA GLN A 91 2.58 -13.18 -2.60
C GLN A 91 2.04 -13.96 -1.40
N PHE A 92 1.84 -13.31 -0.25
CA PHE A 92 1.25 -13.96 0.90
C PHE A 92 -0.19 -14.41 0.62
N LEU A 93 -1.02 -13.56 0.00
CA LEU A 93 -2.39 -13.92 -0.36
C LEU A 93 -2.43 -15.07 -1.37
N GLU A 94 -1.49 -15.16 -2.31
CA GLU A 94 -1.41 -16.30 -3.24
C GLU A 94 -1.18 -17.63 -2.51
N THR A 95 -0.35 -17.63 -1.47
CA THR A 95 -0.13 -18.85 -0.66
C THR A 95 -1.40 -19.31 0.07
N LYS A 96 -2.33 -18.40 0.37
CA LYS A 96 -3.56 -18.68 1.12
C LYS A 96 -4.75 -18.99 0.21
N LEU A 97 -4.83 -18.30 -0.92
CA LEU A 97 -5.98 -18.34 -1.83
C LEU A 97 -5.74 -19.23 -3.05
N GLY A 98 -4.49 -19.53 -3.41
CA GLY A 98 -4.15 -20.21 -4.66
C GLY A 98 -4.85 -21.56 -4.84
N ALA A 99 -4.96 -22.36 -3.79
CA ALA A 99 -5.68 -23.64 -3.84
C ALA A 99 -7.19 -23.44 -4.05
N LEU A 100 -7.79 -22.45 -3.39
CA LEU A 100 -9.23 -22.16 -3.46
C LEU A 100 -9.62 -21.65 -4.85
N ILE A 101 -8.85 -20.70 -5.39
CA ILE A 101 -9.06 -20.14 -6.74
C ILE A 101 -8.90 -21.23 -7.80
N LYS A 102 -7.86 -22.08 -7.70
CA LYS A 102 -7.64 -23.17 -8.66
C LYS A 102 -8.71 -24.27 -8.59
N SER A 103 -9.37 -24.42 -7.44
CA SER A 103 -10.47 -25.37 -7.25
C SER A 103 -11.85 -24.81 -7.57
N ASP A 104 -11.93 -23.56 -8.04
CA ASP A 104 -13.20 -22.84 -8.27
C ASP A 104 -14.12 -22.87 -7.04
N ALA A 105 -13.54 -22.53 -5.89
CA ALA A 105 -14.28 -22.51 -4.63
C ALA A 105 -15.33 -21.39 -4.60
N SER A 106 -16.41 -21.60 -3.85
CA SER A 106 -17.46 -20.59 -3.73
C SER A 106 -16.95 -19.26 -3.18
N ALA A 107 -17.59 -18.16 -3.58
CA ALA A 107 -17.22 -16.80 -3.18
C ALA A 107 -17.18 -16.62 -1.66
N GLU A 108 -18.04 -17.31 -0.89
CA GLU A 108 -18.06 -17.24 0.57
C GLU A 108 -16.78 -17.83 1.18
N LYS A 109 -16.28 -18.93 0.62
CA LYS A 109 -15.03 -19.56 1.08
C LYS A 109 -13.83 -18.66 0.77
N ILE A 110 -13.82 -18.06 -0.42
CA ILE A 110 -12.78 -17.11 -0.83
C ILE A 110 -12.80 -15.88 0.08
N SER A 111 -13.98 -15.30 0.35
CA SER A 111 -14.13 -14.14 1.24
C SER A 111 -13.62 -14.44 2.65
N SER A 112 -14.05 -15.56 3.24
CA SER A 112 -13.59 -15.98 4.57
C SER A 112 -12.07 -16.21 4.60
N ALA A 113 -11.50 -16.84 3.56
CA ALA A 113 -10.06 -17.04 3.46
C ALA A 113 -9.28 -15.72 3.33
N ILE A 114 -9.82 -14.74 2.59
CA ILE A 114 -9.25 -13.38 2.50
C ILE A 114 -9.21 -12.75 3.89
N GLU A 115 -10.33 -12.73 4.62
CA GLU A 115 -10.41 -12.16 5.98
C GLU A 115 -9.37 -12.78 6.91
N HIS A 116 -9.31 -14.12 6.95
CA HIS A 116 -8.33 -14.84 7.77
C HIS A 116 -6.89 -14.54 7.36
N ALA A 117 -6.61 -14.46 6.05
CA ALA A 117 -5.29 -14.11 5.56
C ALA A 117 -4.88 -12.69 5.99
N TYR A 118 -5.79 -11.71 5.93
CA TYR A 118 -5.49 -10.35 6.40
C TYR A 118 -5.17 -10.29 7.89
N LEU A 119 -5.92 -11.01 8.73
CA LEU A 119 -5.65 -11.09 10.16
C LEU A 119 -4.29 -11.75 10.46
N GLU A 120 -3.97 -12.85 9.76
CA GLU A 120 -2.67 -13.51 9.90
C GLU A 120 -1.53 -12.60 9.40
N PHE A 121 -1.74 -11.87 8.31
CA PHE A 121 -0.76 -10.94 7.78
C PHE A 121 -0.50 -9.77 8.72
N ASP A 122 -1.55 -9.22 9.37
CA ASP A 122 -1.40 -8.20 10.39
C ASP A 122 -0.56 -8.69 11.58
N GLN A 123 -0.78 -9.93 12.03
CA GLN A 123 0.05 -10.55 13.06
C GLN A 123 1.53 -10.66 12.64
N LYS A 124 1.80 -10.98 11.37
CA LYS A 124 3.18 -10.99 10.82
C LYS A 124 3.79 -9.59 10.81
N ILE A 125 3.03 -8.56 10.40
CA ILE A 125 3.48 -7.16 10.47
C ILE A 125 3.83 -6.80 11.91
N ARG A 126 2.96 -7.12 12.87
CA ARG A 126 3.20 -6.86 14.28
C ARG A 126 4.46 -7.55 14.79
N ALA A 127 4.67 -8.82 14.43
CA ALA A 127 5.86 -9.59 14.80
C ALA A 127 7.16 -9.02 14.19
N SER A 128 7.08 -8.38 13.01
CA SER A 128 8.21 -7.70 12.38
C SER A 128 8.60 -6.36 13.05
N GLY A 129 7.82 -5.91 14.04
CA GLY A 129 8.11 -4.70 14.82
C GLY A 129 7.74 -3.38 14.13
N LEU A 130 7.07 -3.44 12.98
CA LEU A 130 6.58 -2.24 12.31
C LEU A 130 5.31 -1.69 12.98
N ARG A 131 5.14 -0.36 13.04
CA ARG A 131 4.11 0.29 13.89
C ARG A 131 3.25 1.37 13.21
N SER A 132 3.42 1.66 11.91
CA SER A 132 2.53 2.59 11.20
C SER A 132 1.17 1.95 10.89
N GLY A 133 0.11 2.76 10.96
CA GLY A 133 -1.27 2.38 10.67
C GLY A 133 -1.59 2.51 9.18
N LYS A 134 -2.70 1.92 8.72
CA LYS A 134 -3.06 1.89 7.29
C LYS A 134 -4.53 1.95 6.98
N TYR A 135 -4.81 2.40 5.76
CA TYR A 135 -5.98 2.03 5.00
C TYR A 135 -5.53 1.30 3.72
N LEU A 136 -6.15 0.17 3.44
CA LEU A 136 -5.91 -0.62 2.23
C LEU A 136 -7.21 -0.67 1.44
N PHE A 137 -7.13 -0.27 0.18
CA PHE A 137 -8.19 -0.54 -0.79
C PHE A 137 -7.71 -1.64 -1.73
N LEU A 138 -8.45 -2.75 -1.79
CA LEU A 138 -8.17 -3.91 -2.62
C LEU A 138 -9.34 -4.16 -3.57
N CYS A 139 -9.05 -4.31 -4.85
CA CYS A 139 -9.98 -4.81 -5.84
C CYS A 139 -9.46 -6.14 -6.40
N PHE A 140 -10.29 -7.19 -6.29
CA PHE A 140 -10.17 -8.40 -7.09
C PHE A 140 -11.07 -8.22 -8.30
N ALA A 141 -10.52 -8.37 -9.49
CA ALA A 141 -11.29 -8.51 -10.71
C ALA A 141 -11.20 -9.98 -11.15
N ASP A 142 -12.36 -10.61 -11.31
CA ASP A 142 -12.51 -11.87 -12.03
C ASP A 142 -13.03 -11.52 -13.44
N SER A 143 -12.29 -11.87 -14.48
CA SER A 143 -12.81 -11.81 -15.84
C SER A 143 -13.44 -13.16 -16.17
N GLU A 144 -14.77 -13.23 -16.06
CA GLU A 144 -15.59 -14.35 -16.55
C GLU A 144 -15.29 -14.69 -18.02
#